data_AF-A0A1Q7XAB3-F1
#
_entry.id   AF-A0A1Q7XAB3-F1
#
_cell.length_a   1.000
_cell.length_b   1.000
_cell.length_c   1.000
_cell.angle_alpha   90.00
_cell.angle_beta   90.00
_cell.angle_gamma   90.00
#
_symmetry.space_group_name_H-M   'P 1'
#
loop_
_entity.id
_entity.type
_entity.pdbx_description
1 polymer ?
#
loop_
_entity_poly.entity_id
_entity_poly.type
_entity_poly.pdbx_seq_one_letter_code
_entity_poly.pdbx_strand_id
1 'polypeptide(L)'
;MYLVIPEATKTFIDSLIDYYISEASSYKQLAKNYSDEAGDVTAATFGIIVGCVYSGFLQAYVNQKQKPSLEDIQEFTEIIKRRAAQIKRGILDAKA
;
A
#
# COMPACT_ATOMS: atom_id res chain seq x y z
N MET A 1 8.28 22.84 1.12
CA MET A 1 7.74 21.68 1.86
C MET A 1 8.85 20.66 1.93
N TYR A 2 9.45 20.48 3.10
CA TYR A 2 10.56 19.53 3.26
C TYR A 2 10.00 18.12 3.27
N LEU A 3 10.66 17.21 2.55
CA LEU A 3 10.45 15.77 2.64
C LEU A 3 10.89 15.33 4.05
N VAL A 4 10.04 14.62 4.79
CA VAL A 4 10.20 14.35 6.23
C VAL A 4 10.52 12.87 6.52
N ILE A 5 9.99 11.94 5.72
CA ILE A 5 10.30 10.52 5.85
C ILE A 5 11.79 10.29 5.52
N PRO A 6 12.55 9.52 6.32
CA PRO A 6 13.92 9.14 5.98
C PRO A 6 14.00 8.34 4.68
N GLU A 7 15.06 8.53 3.89
CA GLU A 7 15.21 7.89 2.57
C GLU A 7 15.17 6.34 2.63
N ALA A 8 15.76 5.77 3.68
CA ALA A 8 15.70 4.32 3.92
C ALA A 8 14.26 3.83 4.11
N THR A 9 13.42 4.60 4.81
CA THR A 9 12.01 4.27 5.01
C THR A 9 11.21 4.44 3.71
N LYS A 10 11.54 5.42 2.85
CA LYS A 10 10.91 5.53 1.52
C LYS A 10 11.24 4.36 0.63
N THR A 11 12.51 3.99 0.55
CA THR A 11 12.97 2.82 -0.20
C THR A 11 12.27 1.55 0.29
N PHE A 12 12.08 1.43 1.60
CA PHE A 12 11.30 0.35 2.19
C PHE A 12 9.82 0.38 1.78
N ILE A 13 9.16 1.55 1.82
CA ILE A 13 7.76 1.71 1.36
C ILE A 13 7.64 1.33 -0.13
N ASP A 14 8.54 1.82 -0.98
CA ASP A 14 8.55 1.49 -2.41
C ASP A 14 8.71 -0.02 -2.62
N SER A 15 9.60 -0.67 -1.86
CA SER A 15 9.77 -2.13 -1.90
C SER A 15 8.52 -2.89 -1.44
N LEU A 16 7.82 -2.40 -0.42
CA LEU A 16 6.53 -2.97 0.01
C LEU A 16 5.49 -2.84 -1.09
N ILE A 17 5.40 -1.68 -1.75
CA ILE A 17 4.46 -1.47 -2.86
C ILE A 17 4.73 -2.47 -3.98
N ASP A 18 5.99 -2.63 -4.40
CA ASP A 18 6.37 -3.56 -5.46
C ASP A 18 6.07 -5.02 -5.07
N TYR A 19 6.36 -5.40 -3.83
CA TYR A 19 6.02 -6.72 -3.30
C TYR A 19 4.50 -6.98 -3.29
N TYR A 20 3.70 -6.03 -2.82
CA TYR A 20 2.26 -6.23 -2.76
C TYR A 20 1.60 -6.18 -4.14
N ILE A 21 2.21 -5.51 -5.12
CA ILE A 21 1.82 -5.59 -6.52
C ILE A 21 2.13 -7.00 -7.08
N SER A 22 3.30 -7.58 -6.79
CA SER A 22 3.62 -8.93 -7.28
C SER A 22 2.69 -10.00 -6.72
N GLU A 23 2.18 -9.79 -5.50
CA GLU A 23 1.22 -10.66 -4.81
C GLU A 23 -0.25 -10.26 -5.05
N ALA A 24 -0.54 -9.37 -6.01
CA ALA A 24 -1.88 -8.82 -6.23
C ALA A 24 -2.98 -9.88 -6.47
N SER A 25 -2.65 -11.03 -7.07
CA SER A 25 -3.60 -12.14 -7.25
C SER A 25 -4.16 -12.67 -5.92
N SER A 26 -3.28 -12.84 -4.93
CA SER A 26 -3.64 -13.32 -3.59
C SER A 26 -4.60 -12.33 -2.91
N TYR A 27 -4.32 -11.03 -3.00
CA TYR A 27 -5.19 -9.99 -2.42
C TYR A 27 -6.51 -9.82 -3.18
N LYS A 28 -6.51 -10.08 -4.49
CA LYS A 28 -7.72 -10.08 -5.32
C LYS A 28 -8.64 -11.23 -4.98
N GLN A 29 -8.08 -12.42 -4.77
CA GLN A 29 -8.83 -13.57 -4.27
C GLN A 29 -9.37 -13.32 -2.85
N LEU A 30 -8.54 -12.74 -1.97
CA LEU A 30 -8.97 -12.36 -0.63
C LEU A 30 -10.16 -11.38 -0.68
N ALA A 31 -10.04 -10.30 -1.46
CA ALA A 31 -11.11 -9.34 -1.66
C ALA A 31 -12.40 -10.01 -2.15
N LYS A 32 -12.28 -10.93 -3.13
CA LYS A 32 -13.41 -11.66 -3.71
C LYS A 32 -14.14 -12.54 -2.69
N ASN A 33 -13.40 -13.17 -1.76
CA ASN A 33 -13.99 -14.05 -0.74
C ASN A 33 -14.87 -13.30 0.27
N TYR A 34 -14.69 -12.00 0.41
CA TYR A 34 -15.42 -11.15 1.35
C TYR A 34 -16.22 -10.03 0.68
N SER A 35 -16.24 -10.00 -0.65
CA SER A 35 -17.13 -9.12 -1.42
C SER A 35 -18.41 -9.87 -1.77
N ASP A 36 -19.56 -9.30 -1.44
CA ASP A 36 -20.82 -9.74 -2.05
C ASP A 36 -20.75 -9.56 -3.58
N GLU A 37 -21.59 -10.29 -4.34
CA GLU A 37 -21.57 -10.32 -5.82
C GLU A 37 -21.65 -8.94 -6.51
N ALA A 38 -22.05 -7.88 -5.78
CA ALA A 38 -22.17 -6.50 -6.26
C ALA A 38 -20.96 -5.59 -5.95
N GLY A 39 -19.94 -6.06 -5.24
CA GLY A 39 -18.80 -5.24 -4.79
C GLY A 39 -17.71 -5.03 -5.85
N ASP A 40 -17.11 -3.83 -5.88
CA ASP A 40 -15.91 -3.57 -6.70
C ASP A 40 -14.68 -4.25 -6.08
N VAL A 41 -14.41 -5.48 -6.51
CA VAL A 41 -13.24 -6.28 -6.08
C VAL A 41 -11.94 -5.51 -6.31
N THR A 42 -11.81 -4.73 -7.39
CA THR A 42 -10.57 -4.00 -7.70
C THR A 42 -10.33 -2.89 -6.68
N ALA A 43 -11.37 -2.14 -6.32
CA ALA A 43 -11.29 -1.12 -5.29
C ALA A 43 -10.98 -1.73 -3.91
N ALA A 44 -11.61 -2.86 -3.58
CA ALA A 44 -11.33 -3.59 -2.34
C ALA A 44 -9.88 -4.10 -2.29
N THR A 45 -9.37 -4.70 -3.36
CA THR A 45 -7.97 -5.13 -3.46
C THR A 45 -6.99 -3.97 -3.33
N PHE A 46 -7.30 -2.83 -3.95
CA PHE A 46 -6.49 -1.62 -3.82
C PHE A 46 -6.43 -1.15 -2.36
N GLY A 47 -7.58 -1.13 -1.67
CA GLY A 47 -7.67 -0.81 -0.25
C GLY A 47 -6.84 -1.75 0.63
N ILE A 48 -6.90 -3.06 0.36
CA ILE A 48 -6.10 -4.07 1.08
C ILE A 48 -4.61 -3.80 0.91
N ILE A 49 -4.14 -3.63 -0.34
CA ILE A 49 -2.72 -3.38 -0.62
C ILE A 49 -2.24 -2.10 0.06
N VAL A 50 -2.98 -0.99 -0.08
CA VAL A 50 -2.62 0.28 0.58
C VAL A 50 -2.60 0.15 2.10
N GLY A 51 -3.58 -0.58 2.68
CA GLY A 51 -3.63 -0.86 4.11
C GLY A 51 -2.44 -1.68 4.60
N CYS A 52 -2.02 -2.70 3.84
CA CYS A 52 -0.83 -3.50 4.14
C CYS A 52 0.46 -2.67 4.08
N VAL A 53 0.62 -1.85 3.03
CA VAL A 53 1.76 -0.91 2.91
C VAL A 53 1.79 0.06 4.08
N TYR A 54 0.63 0.63 4.46
CA TYR A 54 0.54 1.55 5.59
C TYR A 54 0.89 0.87 6.92
N SER A 55 0.43 -0.37 7.12
CA SER A 55 0.77 -1.16 8.30
C SER A 55 2.28 -1.43 8.38
N GLY A 56 2.92 -1.75 7.25
CA GLY A 56 4.38 -1.89 7.16
C GLY A 56 5.13 -0.60 7.47
N PHE A 57 4.66 0.53 6.94
CA PHE A 57 5.17 1.87 7.27
C PHE A 57 5.09 2.15 8.78
N LEU A 58 3.95 1.93 9.42
CA LEU A 58 3.81 2.10 10.87
C LEU A 58 4.77 1.19 11.64
N GLN A 59 4.90 -0.07 11.22
CA GLN A 59 5.79 -1.03 11.86
C GLN A 59 7.27 -0.59 11.77
N ALA A 60 7.69 0.03 10.66
CA ALA A 60 9.06 0.55 10.52
C ALA A 60 9.39 1.63 11.55
N TYR A 61 8.43 2.49 11.92
CA TYR A 61 8.59 3.47 13.01
C TYR A 61 8.57 2.79 14.38
N VAL A 62 7.64 1.85 14.61
CA VAL A 62 7.54 1.11 15.88
C VAL A 62 8.84 0.35 16.18
N ASN A 63 9.46 -0.27 15.18
CA ASN A 63 10.75 -0.97 15.32
C ASN A 63 11.89 -0.05 15.79
N GLN A 64 11.79 1.25 15.50
CA GLN A 64 12.73 2.29 15.94
C GLN A 64 12.29 2.95 17.25
N LYS A 65 11.23 2.45 17.91
CA LYS A 65 10.58 3.03 19.09
C LYS A 65 10.06 4.46 18.83
N GLN A 66 9.63 4.72 17.61
CA GLN A 66 9.11 6.01 17.16
C GLN A 66 7.65 5.89 16.71
N LYS A 67 7.02 7.05 16.44
CA LYS A 67 5.72 7.15 15.77
C LYS A 67 5.84 8.17 14.64
N PRO A 68 5.19 7.95 13.48
CA PRO A 68 5.22 8.92 12.39
C PRO A 68 4.51 10.21 12.81
N SER A 69 5.02 11.34 12.32
CA SER A 69 4.37 12.64 12.47
C SER A 69 3.20 12.80 11.47
N LEU A 70 2.48 13.91 11.56
CA LEU A 70 1.45 14.24 10.59
C LEU A 70 2.05 14.45 9.19
N GLU A 71 3.22 15.08 9.12
CA GLU A 71 3.96 15.32 7.88
C GLU A 71 4.44 14.01 7.24
N ASP A 72 4.90 13.05 8.06
CA ASP A 72 5.25 11.71 7.57
C ASP A 72 4.04 11.01 6.94
N ILE A 73 2.86 11.10 7.57
CA ILE A 73 1.62 10.51 7.03
C ILE A 73 1.20 11.20 5.73
N GLN A 74 1.37 12.53 5.63
CA GLN A 74 1.10 13.28 4.42
C GLN A 74 2.05 12.86 3.29
N GLU A 75 3.35 12.73 3.56
CA GLU A 75 4.31 12.28 2.55
C GLU A 75 4.06 10.82 2.13
N PHE A 76 3.73 9.93 3.06
CA PHE A 76 3.29 8.56 2.74
C PHE A 76 2.11 8.58 1.77
N THR A 77 1.11 9.43 2.04
CA THR A 77 -0.07 9.58 1.18
C THR A 77 0.31 10.04 -0.22
N GLU A 78 1.28 10.96 -0.35
CA GLU A 78 1.79 11.39 -1.65
C GLU A 78 2.55 10.29 -2.40
N ILE A 79 3.32 9.44 -1.69
CA ILE A 79 3.96 8.26 -2.28
C ILE A 79 2.89 7.31 -2.86
N ILE A 80 1.85 6.98 -2.08
CA ILE A 80 0.75 6.14 -2.54
C ILE A 80 0.03 6.75 -3.74
N LYS A 81 -0.26 8.05 -3.74
CA LYS A 81 -0.90 8.73 -4.87
C LYS A 81 -0.07 8.62 -6.16
N ARG A 82 1.25 8.81 -6.07
CA ARG A 82 2.16 8.68 -7.22
C ARG A 82 2.21 7.24 -7.76
N ARG A 83 2.16 6.24 -6.88
CA ARG A 83 2.19 4.82 -7.24
C ARG A 83 0.81 4.23 -7.55
N ALA A 84 -0.27 4.96 -7.31
CA ALA A 84 -1.65 4.46 -7.41
C ALA A 84 -1.99 3.84 -8.78
N ALA A 85 -1.55 4.46 -9.87
CA ALA A 85 -1.78 3.93 -11.22
C ALA A 85 -1.08 2.58 -11.44
N GLN A 86 0.14 2.42 -10.92
CA GLN A 86 0.88 1.16 -11.00
C GLN A 86 0.23 0.07 -10.15
N ILE A 87 -0.21 0.40 -8.94
CA ILE A 87 -0.92 -0.54 -8.06
C ILE A 87 -2.20 -1.03 -8.76
N LYS A 88 -3.03 -0.11 -9.27
CA LYS A 88 -4.27 -0.46 -9.97
C LYS A 88 -4.00 -1.33 -11.19
N ARG A 89 -2.97 -1.01 -11.97
CA ARG A 89 -2.59 -1.82 -13.13
C ARG A 89 -2.18 -3.23 -12.71
N GLY A 90 -1.35 -3.37 -11.67
CA GLY A 90 -0.98 -4.68 -11.13
C GLY A 90 -2.19 -5.53 -10.73
N ILE A 91 -3.21 -4.93 -10.11
CA ILE A 91 -4.45 -5.61 -9.73
C ILE A 91 -5.28 -6.04 -10.96
N LEU A 92 -5.35 -5.19 -12.00
CA LEU A 92 -6.07 -5.50 -13.23
C LEU A 92 -5.38 -6.62 -14.01
N ASP A 93 -4.05 -6.60 -14.07
CA ASP A 93 -3.24 -7.60 -14.76
C ASP A 93 -3.17 -8.93 -13.97
N ALA A 94 -3.43 -8.91 -12.66
CA ALA A 94 -3.47 -10.09 -11.80
C ALA A 94 -4.68 -10.99 -12.09
N LYS A 95 -4.40 -12.29 -12.27
CA LYS A 95 -5.42 -13.33 -12.42
C LYS A 95 -5.88 -13.77 -11.03
N ALA A 96 -7.18 -13.69 -10.78
CA ALA A 96 -7.83 -14.20 -9.57
C ALA A 96 -8.06 -15.72 -9.64
#